data_AF-A0A6M3JQK2-F1
#
_entry.id   AF-A0A6M3JQK2-F1
#
_cell.length_a   1.000
_cell.length_b   1.000
_cell.length_c   1.000
_cell.angle_alpha   90.00
_cell.angle_beta   90.00
_cell.angle_gamma   90.00
#
_symmetry.space_group_name_H-M   'P 1'
#
loop_
_entity.id
_entity.type
_entity.pdbx_description
1 polymer ?
#
loop_
_entity_poly.entity_id
_entity_poly.type
_entity_poly.pdbx_seq_one_letter_code
_entity_poly.pdbx_strand_id
1 'polypeptide(L)'
;MVKANELKTITPRPGTPTADVRRPDGWRGKEGMIDGVKVWLKGKSPTGGNDSQSPYHERAAYLLDRMLHFNIVPPTVLQLLEGEVISAQKFVKGKRPRISIPPILALWDYIIDNSDRHDGNWYLAHRPEPSMW
;
A
#
# COMPACT_ATOMS: atom_id res chain seq x y z
N MET A 1 5.51 0.52 23.43
CA MET A 1 6.49 1.54 22.99
C MET A 1 7.32 0.92 21.87
N VAL A 2 7.01 1.20 20.61
CA VAL A 2 7.77 0.67 19.45
C VAL A 2 9.13 1.37 19.43
N LYS A 3 10.23 0.62 19.47
CA LYS A 3 11.59 1.17 19.50
C LYS A 3 11.88 1.86 18.15
N ALA A 4 12.51 3.04 18.20
CA ALA A 4 12.87 3.88 17.07
C ALA A 4 13.84 3.25 16.03
N ASN A 5 14.20 1.97 16.19
CA ASN A 5 15.22 1.28 15.40
C ASN A 5 14.69 0.47 14.20
N GLU A 6 13.37 0.47 13.93
CA GLU A 6 12.80 -0.21 12.76
C GLU A 6 12.42 0.73 11.60
N LEU A 7 12.63 2.03 11.78
CA LEU A 7 12.68 2.94 10.64
C LEU A 7 14.03 2.70 9.97
N LYS A 8 14.07 1.81 8.98
CA LYS A 8 15.04 2.02 7.90
C LYS A 8 14.65 3.36 7.29
N THR A 9 15.33 4.41 7.74
CA THR A 9 15.31 5.72 7.10
C THR A 9 15.91 5.51 5.72
N ILE A 10 15.09 5.06 4.77
CA ILE A 10 15.40 5.23 3.36
C ILE A 10 15.14 6.70 3.13
N THR A 11 16.16 7.52 3.36
CA THR A 11 16.15 8.92 2.98
C THR A 11 15.86 8.93 1.49
N PRO A 12 14.68 9.42 1.05
CA PRO A 12 14.42 9.50 -0.37
C PRO A 12 15.51 10.38 -0.99
N ARG A 13 16.03 10.00 -2.16
CA ARG A 13 16.79 10.98 -2.93
C ARG A 13 15.87 12.18 -3.18
N PRO A 14 16.31 13.41 -2.89
CA PRO A 14 15.57 14.61 -3.27
C PRO A 14 15.19 14.51 -4.75
N GLY A 15 13.91 14.68 -5.07
CA GLY A 15 13.42 14.59 -6.45
C GLY A 15 12.91 13.22 -6.89
N THR A 16 12.45 12.36 -5.97
CA THR A 16 11.66 11.18 -6.37
C THR A 16 10.42 11.68 -7.12
N PRO A 17 10.25 11.39 -8.43
CA PRO A 17 9.17 11.98 -9.20
C PRO A 17 7.84 11.48 -8.65
N THR A 18 7.08 12.37 -8.02
CA THR A 18 5.70 12.10 -7.63
C THR A 18 4.79 12.61 -8.73
N ALA A 19 3.94 11.75 -9.27
CA ALA A 19 2.90 12.15 -10.20
C ALA A 19 1.53 12.00 -9.51
N ASP A 20 0.67 13.01 -9.68
CA ASP A 20 -0.74 12.83 -9.39
C ASP A 20 -1.33 11.87 -10.42
N VAL A 21 -1.89 10.77 -9.95
CA VAL A 21 -2.46 9.73 -10.80
C VAL A 21 -3.95 9.63 -10.54
N ARG A 22 -4.71 9.78 -11.62
CA ARG A 22 -6.12 9.43 -11.66
C ARG A 22 -6.26 8.05 -12.28
N ARG A 23 -6.73 7.09 -11.50
CA ARG A 23 -7.04 5.76 -12.00
C ARG A 23 -8.32 5.81 -12.85
N PRO A 24 -8.52 4.87 -13.81
CA PRO A 24 -9.74 4.77 -14.60
C PRO A 24 -11.03 4.60 -13.78
N ASP A 25 -10.89 4.16 -12.52
CA ASP A 25 -11.98 3.99 -11.58
C ASP A 25 -12.31 5.23 -10.75
N GLY A 26 -11.68 6.38 -11.06
CA GLY A 26 -11.92 7.64 -10.38
C GLY A 26 -11.10 7.86 -9.12
N TRP A 27 -10.33 6.86 -8.66
CA TRP A 27 -9.41 7.04 -7.52
C TRP A 27 -8.31 8.05 -7.87
N ARG A 28 -7.98 8.92 -6.91
CA ARG A 28 -6.88 9.89 -7.00
C ARG A 28 -5.86 9.58 -5.92
N GLY A 29 -4.59 9.64 -6.28
CA GLY A 29 -3.49 9.66 -5.32
C GLY A 29 -2.16 9.80 -6.02
N LYS A 30 -1.08 9.60 -5.27
CA LYS A 30 0.28 9.84 -5.76
C LYS A 30 0.98 8.52 -6.08
N GLU A 31 1.63 8.45 -7.24
CA GLU A 31 2.57 7.38 -7.58
C GLU A 31 4.00 7.91 -7.51
N GLY A 32 4.94 7.02 -7.19
CA GLY A 32 6.37 7.33 -7.19
C GLY A 32 7.23 6.12 -7.54
N MET A 33 8.55 6.31 -7.53
CA MET A 33 9.54 5.28 -7.78
C MET A 33 10.56 5.25 -6.63
N ILE A 34 10.68 4.13 -5.91
CA ILE A 34 11.68 3.95 -4.86
C ILE A 34 12.64 2.85 -5.30
N ASP A 35 13.93 3.17 -5.44
CA ASP A 35 14.97 2.21 -5.86
C ASP A 35 14.60 1.43 -7.14
N GLY A 36 13.96 2.11 -8.11
CA GLY A 36 13.49 1.49 -9.36
C GLY A 36 12.17 0.72 -9.24
N VAL A 37 11.53 0.70 -8.08
CA VAL A 37 10.24 0.04 -7.83
C VAL A 37 9.12 1.06 -7.84
N LYS A 38 8.10 0.81 -8.67
CA LYS A 38 6.88 1.61 -8.68
C LYS A 38 6.10 1.43 -7.38
N VAL A 39 5.68 2.55 -6.78
CA VAL A 39 4.93 2.56 -5.51
C VAL A 39 3.71 3.47 -5.56
N TRP A 40 2.71 3.13 -4.77
CA TRP A 40 1.62 4.00 -4.35
C TRP A 40 2.03 4.72 -3.08
N LEU A 41 1.85 6.04 -3.06
CA LEU A 41 2.14 6.89 -1.92
C LEU A 41 0.82 7.30 -1.26
N LYS A 42 0.73 7.13 0.07
CA LYS A 42 -0.42 7.56 0.86
C LYS A 42 0.04 8.23 2.16
N GLY A 43 -0.60 9.32 2.51
CA GLY A 43 -0.26 10.17 3.65
C GLY A 43 -1.14 11.41 3.62
N LYS A 44 -1.03 12.29 4.62
CA LYS A 44 -1.80 13.53 4.61
C LYS A 44 -1.48 14.33 3.35
N SER A 45 -2.45 14.53 2.47
CA SER A 45 -2.30 15.53 1.42
C SER A 45 -2.02 16.90 2.07
N PRO A 46 -1.02 17.67 1.61
CA PRO A 46 -0.79 19.04 2.07
C PRO A 46 -2.01 19.95 1.93
N THR A 47 -2.99 19.56 1.10
CA THR A 47 -4.21 20.31 0.79
C THR A 47 -5.44 19.91 1.63
N GLY A 48 -5.28 19.13 2.71
CA GLY A 48 -6.36 18.91 3.69
C GLY A 48 -7.47 17.96 3.25
N GLY A 49 -7.14 16.95 2.43
CA GLY A 49 -8.07 15.84 2.14
C GLY A 49 -8.24 14.91 3.34
N ASN A 50 -9.46 14.40 3.54
CA ASN A 50 -9.84 13.42 4.58
C ASN A 50 -9.22 12.02 4.34
N ASP A 51 -7.90 11.92 4.21
CA ASP A 51 -7.20 10.64 4.17
C ASP A 51 -7.10 10.11 5.61
N SER A 52 -8.18 9.47 6.06
CA SER A 52 -8.39 9.00 7.44
C SER A 52 -7.53 7.80 7.84
N GLN A 53 -6.81 7.19 6.89
CA GLN A 53 -5.96 6.04 7.19
C GLN A 53 -4.52 6.46 7.41
N SER A 54 -4.10 6.30 8.67
CA SER A 54 -2.73 6.52 9.11
C SER A 54 -1.73 5.71 8.28
N PRO A 55 -0.61 6.29 7.80
CA PRO A 55 0.44 5.55 7.09
C PRO A 55 1.01 4.41 7.94
N TYR A 56 0.92 4.54 9.27
CA TYR A 56 1.29 3.49 10.22
C TYR A 56 0.34 2.29 10.18
N HIS A 57 -0.95 2.48 9.93
CA HIS A 57 -1.90 1.36 9.78
C HIS A 57 -1.56 0.53 8.53
N GLU A 58 -1.22 1.17 7.41
CA GLU A 58 -0.84 0.44 6.19
C GLU A 58 0.46 -0.35 6.37
N ARG A 59 1.44 0.22 7.07
CA ARG A 59 2.67 -0.49 7.41
C ARG A 59 2.39 -1.65 8.38
N ALA A 60 1.55 -1.44 9.40
CA ALA A 60 1.20 -2.48 10.37
C ALA A 60 0.47 -3.64 9.70
N ALA A 61 -0.46 -3.36 8.78
CA ALA A 61 -1.15 -4.39 7.99
C ALA A 61 -0.14 -5.25 7.20
N TYR A 62 0.84 -4.63 6.53
CA TYR A 62 1.88 -5.40 5.84
C TYR A 62 2.75 -6.24 6.80
N LEU A 63 3.13 -5.70 7.95
CA LEU A 63 3.95 -6.43 8.93
C LEU A 63 3.20 -7.64 9.51
N LEU A 64 1.92 -7.49 9.84
CA LEU A 64 1.07 -8.58 10.32
C LEU A 64 0.84 -9.63 9.22
N ASP A 65 0.68 -9.22 7.96
CA ASP A 65 0.52 -10.13 6.81
C ASP A 65 1.74 -11.05 6.67
N ARG A 66 2.94 -10.46 6.79
CA ARG A 66 4.21 -11.18 6.74
C ARG A 66 4.40 -12.11 7.93
N MET A 67 4.05 -11.65 9.13
CA MET A 67 4.15 -12.45 10.36
C MET A 67 3.25 -13.68 10.31
N LEU A 68 2.04 -13.54 9.75
CA LEU A 68 1.03 -14.60 9.66
C LEU A 68 1.08 -15.36 8.32
N HIS A 69 2.01 -15.01 7.43
CA HIS A 69 2.23 -15.63 6.12
C HIS A 69 1.01 -15.63 5.17
N PHE A 70 0.11 -14.65 5.28
CA PHE A 70 -1.01 -14.52 4.34
C PHE A 70 -0.55 -14.16 2.92
N ASN A 71 0.51 -13.33 2.80
CA ASN A 71 1.08 -12.87 1.52
C ASN A 71 0.05 -12.19 0.59
N ILE A 72 -0.89 -11.43 1.16
CA ILE A 72 -1.95 -10.72 0.44
C ILE A 72 -1.78 -9.19 0.45
N VAL A 73 -1.02 -8.64 1.41
CA VAL A 73 -0.69 -7.21 1.44
C VAL A 73 0.61 -6.97 0.69
N PRO A 74 0.65 -6.11 -0.36
CA PRO A 74 1.89 -5.77 -1.03
C PRO A 74 2.91 -5.13 -0.07
N PRO A 75 4.22 -5.26 -0.34
CA PRO A 75 5.25 -4.60 0.46
C PRO A 75 4.98 -3.12 0.70
N THR A 76 4.77 -2.73 1.96
CA THR A 76 4.53 -1.35 2.37
C THR A 76 5.66 -0.88 3.28
N VAL A 77 6.30 0.25 2.98
CA VAL A 77 7.30 0.90 3.84
C VAL A 77 6.83 2.28 4.29
N LEU A 78 7.43 2.82 5.35
CA LEU A 78 7.24 4.23 5.71
C LEU A 78 8.33 5.07 5.07
N GLN A 79 8.00 6.27 4.62
CA GLN A 79 8.94 7.24 4.08
C GLN A 79 8.66 8.64 4.62
N LEU A 80 9.68 9.49 4.57
CA LEU A 80 9.54 10.92 4.83
C LEU A 80 9.49 11.66 3.48
N LEU A 81 8.37 12.30 3.17
CA LEU A 81 8.20 13.10 1.96
C LEU A 81 7.77 14.51 2.37
N GLU A 82 8.53 15.52 1.97
CA GLU A 82 8.25 16.94 2.29
C GLU A 82 8.07 17.20 3.81
N GLY A 83 8.78 16.44 4.65
CA GLY A 83 8.69 16.55 6.11
C GLY A 83 7.54 15.75 6.76
N GLU A 84 6.71 15.10 5.96
CA GLU A 84 5.59 14.28 6.42
C GLU A 84 5.88 12.79 6.28
N VAL A 85 5.43 11.99 7.26
CA VAL A 85 5.51 10.52 7.18
C VAL A 85 4.39 10.03 6.27
N ILE A 86 4.76 9.26 5.26
CA ILE A 86 3.87 8.62 4.29
C ILE A 86 4.10 7.10 4.28
N SER A 87 3.11 6.34 3.82
CA SER A 87 3.27 4.94 3.43
C SER A 87 3.55 4.86 1.93
N ALA A 88 4.52 4.03 1.57
CA ALA A 88 4.82 3.69 0.19
C ALA A 88 4.60 2.19 -0.01
N GLN A 89 3.56 1.85 -0.76
CA GLN A 89 3.19 0.47 -1.05
C GLN A 89 3.61 0.09 -2.46
N LYS A 90 4.28 -1.06 -2.63
CA LYS A 90 4.65 -1.60 -3.93
C LYS A 90 3.43 -1.70 -4.84
N PHE A 91 3.53 -1.12 -6.03
CA PHE A 91 2.52 -1.29 -7.06
C PHE A 91 2.49 -2.75 -7.51
N VAL A 92 1.30 -3.35 -7.46
CA VAL A 92 1.04 -4.68 -8.02
C VAL A 92 0.01 -4.54 -9.13
N LYS A 93 0.37 -4.99 -10.33
CA LYS A 93 -0.59 -5.05 -11.44
C LYS A 93 -1.65 -6.09 -11.08
N GLY A 94 -2.89 -5.66 -11.01
CA GLY A 94 -4.02 -6.52 -10.67
C GLY A 94 -5.25 -6.17 -11.49
N LYS A 95 -6.24 -7.06 -11.43
CA LYS A 95 -7.57 -6.84 -12.00
C LYS A 95 -8.60 -6.72 -10.89
N ARG A 96 -9.62 -5.90 -11.14
CA ARG A 96 -10.78 -5.87 -10.25
C ARG A 96 -11.48 -7.23 -10.27
N PRO A 97 -11.79 -7.78 -9.10
CA PRO A 97 -12.52 -9.04 -9.00
C PRO A 97 -13.97 -8.84 -9.47
N ARG A 98 -14.56 -9.90 -10.02
CA ARG A 98 -16.00 -10.02 -10.29
C ARG A 98 -16.63 -11.12 -9.43
N ILE A 99 -16.04 -11.36 -8.27
CA ILE A 99 -16.39 -12.41 -7.32
C ILE A 99 -16.52 -11.76 -5.95
N SER A 100 -17.25 -12.43 -5.05
CA SER A 100 -17.32 -12.03 -3.65
C SER A 100 -15.93 -12.04 -3.00
N ILE A 101 -15.78 -11.28 -1.91
CA ILE A 101 -14.56 -11.26 -1.09
C ILE A 101 -14.21 -12.70 -0.68
N PRO A 102 -13.02 -13.21 -1.04
CA PRO A 102 -12.56 -14.52 -0.64
C PRO A 102 -12.52 -14.67 0.89
N PRO A 103 -12.80 -15.87 1.45
CA PRO A 103 -12.79 -16.08 2.89
C PRO A 103 -11.48 -15.66 3.58
N ILE A 104 -10.35 -15.82 2.89
CA ILE A 104 -9.04 -15.42 3.40
C ILE A 104 -8.92 -13.89 3.58
N LEU A 105 -9.53 -13.11 2.67
CA LEU A 105 -9.57 -11.65 2.78
C LEU A 105 -10.54 -11.22 3.89
N ALA A 106 -11.68 -11.90 4.03
CA ALA A 106 -12.62 -11.64 5.12
C ALA A 106 -11.99 -11.93 6.50
N LEU A 107 -11.27 -13.05 6.65
CA LEU A 107 -10.51 -13.36 7.86
C LEU A 107 -9.45 -12.31 8.14
N TRP A 108 -8.71 -11.90 7.11
CA TRP A 108 -7.71 -10.86 7.23
C TRP A 108 -8.31 -9.54 7.71
N ASP A 109 -9.39 -9.10 7.08
CA ASP A 109 -10.11 -7.86 7.44
C ASP A 109 -10.59 -7.89 8.89
N TYR A 110 -11.05 -9.06 9.37
CA TYR A 110 -11.42 -9.24 10.77
C TYR A 110 -10.22 -9.10 11.71
N ILE A 111 -9.06 -9.67 11.37
CA ILE A 111 -7.83 -9.61 12.20
C ILE A 111 -7.34 -8.17 12.36
N ILE A 112 -7.41 -7.36 11.29
CA ILE A 112 -6.89 -5.98 11.29
C ILE A 112 -7.97 -4.92 11.51
N ASP A 113 -9.20 -5.34 11.79
CA ASP A 113 -10.37 -4.46 11.94
C ASP A 113 -10.54 -3.48 10.77
N ASN A 114 -10.47 -4.00 9.53
CA ASN A 114 -10.57 -3.17 8.34
C ASN A 114 -12.02 -2.77 8.06
N SER A 115 -12.35 -1.51 8.35
CA SER A 115 -13.70 -0.95 8.16
C SER A 115 -14.01 -0.49 6.72
N ASP A 116 -13.04 -0.56 5.79
CA ASP A 116 -13.14 0.03 4.45
C ASP A 116 -12.86 -0.99 3.32
N ARG A 117 -13.23 -2.27 3.56
CA ARG A 117 -13.20 -3.27 2.50
C ARG A 117 -14.43 -3.15 1.61
N HIS A 118 -14.18 -2.87 0.32
CA HIS A 118 -15.19 -2.90 -0.74
C HIS A 118 -14.53 -3.24 -2.09
N ASP A 119 -15.32 -3.47 -3.15
CA ASP A 119 -14.84 -3.93 -4.48
C ASP A 119 -13.79 -3.04 -5.17
N GLY A 120 -13.61 -1.80 -4.68
CA GLY A 120 -12.60 -0.88 -5.16
C GLY A 120 -11.25 -0.97 -4.44
N ASN A 121 -11.18 -1.68 -3.31
CA ASN A 121 -10.04 -1.68 -2.40
C ASN A 121 -9.36 -3.06 -2.27
N TRP A 122 -9.58 -3.96 -3.22
CA TRP A 122 -8.83 -5.20 -3.34
C TRP A 122 -8.74 -5.65 -4.80
N TYR A 123 -7.69 -6.40 -5.11
CA TYR A 123 -7.36 -6.79 -6.48
C TYR A 123 -6.92 -8.25 -6.52
N LEU A 124 -7.25 -8.92 -7.63
CA LEU A 124 -6.60 -10.18 -7.98
C LEU A 124 -5.29 -9.82 -8.68
N ALA A 125 -4.17 -10.09 -8.00
CA ALA A 125 -2.85 -9.87 -8.57
C ALA A 125 -2.72 -10.68 -9.87
N HIS A 126 -2.15 -10.05 -10.90
CA HIS A 126 -1.75 -10.78 -12.08
C HIS A 126 -0.53 -11.62 -11.71
N ARG A 127 -0.68 -12.95 -11.66
CA ARG A 127 0.48 -13.83 -11.61
C ARG A 127 1.22 -13.65 -12.93
N PRO A 128 2.53 -13.36 -12.94
CA PRO A 128 3.31 -13.60 -14.14
C PRO A 128 3.16 -15.09 -14.47
N GLU A 129 2.98 -15.41 -15.76
CA GLU A 129 3.03 -16.80 -16.22
C GLU A 129 4.29 -17.45 -15.62
N PRO A 130 4.19 -18.66 -15.03
CA PRO A 130 5.37 -19.37 -14.58
C PRO A 130 6.32 -19.42 -15.77
N SER A 131 7.53 -18.90 -15.59
CA SER A 131 8.54 -18.96 -16.64
C SER A 131 8.76 -20.44 -16.96
N MET A 132 8.35 -20.85 -18.17
CA MET A 132 8.72 -22.16 -18.71
C MET A 132 10.23 -22.12 -18.96
N TRP A 133 11.00 -22.51 -17.95
CA TRP A 133 12.39 -22.92 -18.06
C TRP A 133 12.50 -24.29 -17.44
#